data_AF-A0A6V7IDJ5-F1
#
_entry.id   AF-A0A6V7IDJ5-F1
#
_cell.length_a   1.000
_cell.length_b   1.000
_cell.length_c   1.000
_cell.angle_alpha   90.00
_cell.angle_beta   90.00
_cell.angle_gamma   90.00
#
_symmetry.space_group_name_H-M   'P 1'
#
loop_
_entity.id
_entity.type
_entity.pdbx_description
1 polymer ?
#
loop_
_entity_poly.entity_id
_entity_poly.type
_entity_poly.pdbx_seq_one_letter_code
_entity_poly.pdbx_strand_id
1 'polypeptide(L)'
;IIVRALVMRGYLALALVAFVMITKVSSHGRLIEPPSRASMWRYGFDTPHDYNDHEAYCGGFTRQWHRNKGRCGICGDPWDAKP
;
A
#
# COMPACT_ATOMS: atom_id res chain seq x y z
N ILE A 1 -14.20 -8.44 45.44
CA ILE A 1 -12.82 -8.49 44.90
C ILE A 1 -12.67 -9.57 43.83
N ILE A 2 -13.09 -10.82 44.09
CA ILE A 2 -12.97 -11.96 43.15
C ILE A 2 -13.72 -11.74 41.82
N VAL A 3 -14.97 -11.27 41.86
CA VAL A 3 -15.77 -11.00 40.63
C VAL A 3 -15.13 -9.95 39.72
N ARG A 4 -14.53 -8.89 40.31
CA ARG A 4 -13.80 -7.87 39.55
C ARG A 4 -12.54 -8.42 38.87
N ALA A 5 -11.83 -9.34 39.54
CA ALA A 5 -10.66 -9.99 39.00
C ALA A 5 -11.01 -10.96 37.84
N LEU A 6 -12.14 -11.69 37.94
CA LEU A 6 -12.63 -12.56 36.87
C LEU A 6 -13.05 -11.77 35.63
N VAL A 7 -13.75 -10.64 35.83
CA VAL A 7 -14.16 -9.73 34.75
C VAL A 7 -12.93 -9.11 34.05
N MET A 8 -11.92 -8.66 34.80
CA MET A 8 -10.67 -8.17 34.22
C MET A 8 -9.91 -9.22 33.40
N ARG A 9 -9.88 -10.48 33.87
CA ARG A 9 -9.27 -11.59 33.10
C ARG A 9 -9.99 -11.85 31.79
N GLY A 10 -11.33 -11.75 31.78
CA GLY A 10 -12.13 -11.84 30.56
C GLY A 10 -11.79 -10.75 29.54
N TYR A 11 -11.68 -9.49 29.98
CA TYR A 11 -11.29 -8.38 29.10
C TYR A 11 -9.86 -8.52 28.55
N LEU A 12 -8.91 -8.96 29.37
CA LEU A 12 -7.53 -9.21 28.93
C LEU A 12 -7.46 -10.34 27.88
N ALA A 13 -8.19 -11.43 28.10
CA ALA A 13 -8.27 -12.53 27.14
C ALA A 13 -8.89 -12.06 25.81
N LEU A 14 -9.97 -11.28 25.86
CA LEU A 14 -10.62 -10.72 24.67
C LEU A 14 -9.69 -9.77 23.90
N ALA A 15 -8.97 -8.90 24.60
CA ALA A 15 -8.01 -7.98 24.00
C ALA A 15 -6.85 -8.73 23.31
N LEU A 16 -6.34 -9.80 23.93
CA LEU A 16 -5.30 -10.65 23.35
C LEU A 16 -5.79 -11.36 22.09
N VAL A 17 -7.00 -11.93 22.11
CA VAL A 17 -7.59 -12.55 20.91
C VAL A 17 -7.75 -11.52 19.79
N ALA A 18 -8.28 -10.33 20.08
CA ALA A 18 -8.43 -9.27 19.09
C ALA A 18 -7.08 -8.84 18.49
N PHE A 19 -6.03 -8.77 19.30
CA PHE A 19 -4.69 -8.40 18.83
C PHE A 19 -4.08 -9.44 17.89
N VAL A 20 -4.28 -10.74 18.16
CA VAL A 20 -3.78 -11.82 17.28
C VAL A 20 -4.49 -11.83 15.92
N MET A 21 -5.71 -11.27 15.83
CA MET A 21 -6.46 -11.17 14.58
C MET A 21 -5.99 -10.02 13.68
N ILE A 22 -5.02 -9.20 14.10
CA ILE A 22 -4.43 -8.15 13.25
C ILE A 22 -3.55 -8.83 12.18
N THR A 23 -4.09 -8.98 10.97
CA THR A 23 -3.35 -9.52 9.82
C THR A 23 -2.40 -8.49 9.23
N LYS A 24 -1.22 -8.94 8.77
CA LYS A 24 -0.32 -8.10 7.97
C LYS A 24 -0.95 -7.82 6.61
N VAL A 25 -1.19 -6.55 6.31
CA VAL A 25 -1.69 -6.09 5.00
C VAL A 25 -0.53 -5.61 4.14
N SER A 26 -0.50 -6.01 2.86
CA SER A 26 0.42 -5.45 1.86
C SER A 26 -0.38 -4.57 0.92
N SER A 27 -0.49 -3.28 1.26
CA SER A 27 -1.23 -2.30 0.45
C SER A 27 -0.30 -1.56 -0.51
N HIS A 28 -0.91 -1.10 -1.59
CA HIS A 28 -0.32 -0.21 -2.59
C HIS A 28 -1.07 1.12 -2.59
N GLY A 29 -0.46 2.17 -3.12
CA GLY A 29 -0.96 3.53 -3.04
C GLY A 29 -0.87 4.27 -4.36
N ARG A 30 -1.77 5.23 -4.54
CA ARG A 30 -1.81 6.16 -5.68
C ARG A 30 -2.16 7.55 -5.19
N LEU A 31 -1.71 8.57 -5.92
CA LEU A 31 -2.09 9.95 -5.68
C LEU A 31 -3.44 10.23 -6.35
N ILE A 32 -4.44 10.56 -5.52
CA ILE A 32 -5.82 10.79 -5.94
C ILE A 32 -6.16 12.27 -6.10
N GLU A 33 -5.61 13.15 -5.27
CA GLU A 33 -5.89 14.58 -5.31
C GLU A 33 -4.59 15.40 -5.26
N PRO A 34 -4.22 16.08 -6.36
CA PRO A 34 -4.78 15.93 -7.72
C PRO A 34 -4.52 14.52 -8.28
N PRO A 35 -5.38 13.97 -9.15
CA PRO A 35 -5.19 12.60 -9.64
C PRO A 35 -3.88 12.49 -10.43
N SER A 36 -3.06 11.49 -10.08
CA SER A 36 -1.84 11.21 -10.84
C SER A 36 -2.15 10.89 -12.30
N ARG A 37 -1.16 11.06 -13.20
CA ARG A 37 -1.28 10.67 -14.62
C ARG A 37 -1.84 9.26 -14.81
N ALA A 38 -1.42 8.32 -13.98
CA ALA A 38 -1.90 6.94 -14.00
C ALA A 38 -3.35 6.79 -13.49
N SER A 39 -3.81 7.64 -12.58
CA SER A 39 -5.15 7.56 -11.98
C SER A 39 -6.20 8.43 -12.70
N MET A 40 -5.79 9.35 -13.59
CA MET A 40 -6.65 10.33 -14.26
C MET A 40 -7.87 9.70 -14.96
N TRP A 41 -7.70 8.55 -15.62
CA TRP A 41 -8.80 7.88 -16.31
C TRP A 41 -9.98 7.53 -15.38
N ARG A 42 -9.73 7.30 -14.08
CA ARG A 42 -10.78 7.02 -13.09
C ARG A 42 -11.68 8.23 -12.82
N TYR A 43 -11.20 9.42 -13.14
CA TYR A 43 -11.85 10.70 -12.88
C TYR A 43 -12.38 11.35 -14.17
N GLY A 44 -12.55 10.58 -15.25
CA GLY A 44 -13.21 11.03 -16.48
C GLY A 44 -12.32 11.78 -17.47
N PHE A 45 -11.01 11.80 -17.25
CA PHE A 45 -10.06 12.35 -18.23
C PHE A 45 -9.86 11.37 -19.38
N ASP A 46 -9.75 11.90 -20.62
CA ASP A 46 -9.43 11.11 -21.81
C ASP A 46 -7.95 10.71 -21.83
N THR A 47 -7.64 9.66 -21.07
CA THR A 47 -6.29 9.08 -20.94
C THR A 47 -6.39 7.56 -21.02
N PRO A 48 -5.32 6.86 -21.46
CA PRO A 48 -5.30 5.41 -21.45
C PRO A 48 -5.59 4.84 -20.06
N HIS A 49 -6.35 3.76 -20.01
CA HIS A 49 -6.74 3.11 -18.76
C HIS A 49 -5.58 2.31 -18.19
N ASP A 50 -5.10 2.70 -17.01
CA ASP A 50 -4.13 1.95 -16.22
C ASP A 50 -4.79 1.35 -14.99
N TYR A 51 -5.14 0.07 -15.05
CA TYR A 51 -5.74 -0.65 -13.92
C TYR A 51 -4.78 -0.87 -12.75
N ASN A 52 -3.47 -0.75 -12.99
CA ASN A 52 -2.40 -0.88 -12.01
C ASN A 52 -1.84 0.49 -11.61
N ASP A 53 -2.66 1.54 -11.68
CA ASP A 53 -2.34 2.93 -11.30
C ASP A 53 -1.88 3.14 -9.85
N HIS A 54 -1.99 2.10 -9.02
CA HIS A 54 -1.49 2.02 -7.64
C HIS A 54 -0.10 1.37 -7.54
N GLU A 55 0.46 0.95 -8.66
CA GLU A 55 1.74 0.26 -8.79
C GLU A 55 2.78 1.15 -9.48
N ALA A 56 2.91 2.41 -9.04
CA ALA A 56 4.00 3.31 -9.43
C ALA A 56 5.23 3.14 -8.51
N TYR A 57 5.75 1.91 -8.40
CA TYR A 57 6.77 1.43 -7.43
C TYR A 57 8.14 1.17 -8.10
N CYS A 58 8.51 2.01 -9.07
CA CYS A 58 9.80 1.98 -9.76
C CYS A 58 10.09 0.67 -10.54
N GLY A 59 9.04 -0.09 -10.87
CA GLY A 59 9.13 -1.41 -11.49
C GLY A 59 9.49 -2.55 -10.54
N GLY A 60 9.37 -2.36 -9.22
CA GLY A 60 9.64 -3.36 -8.20
C GLY A 60 11.02 -3.29 -7.57
N PHE A 61 11.11 -3.77 -6.32
CA PHE A 61 12.33 -3.70 -5.50
C PHE A 61 13.56 -4.23 -6.24
N THR A 62 13.45 -5.41 -6.85
CA THR A 62 14.56 -6.04 -7.56
C THR A 62 15.04 -5.18 -8.72
N ARG A 63 14.11 -4.62 -9.51
CA ARG A 63 14.45 -3.79 -10.65
C ARG A 63 15.06 -2.46 -10.21
N GLN A 64 14.50 -1.84 -9.17
CA GLN A 64 15.02 -0.59 -8.62
C GLN A 64 16.44 -0.75 -8.07
N TRP A 65 16.65 -1.70 -7.15
CA TRP A 65 17.90 -1.79 -6.38
C TRP A 65 18.97 -2.62 -7.08
N HIS A 66 18.63 -3.79 -7.64
CA HIS A 66 19.64 -4.66 -8.25
C HIS A 66 20.00 -4.25 -9.69
N ARG A 67 19.06 -3.69 -10.46
CA ARG A 67 19.31 -3.27 -11.85
C ARG A 67 19.53 -1.77 -11.99
N ASN A 68 18.64 -0.96 -11.41
CA ASN A 68 18.62 0.49 -11.62
C ASN A 68 19.47 1.29 -10.63
N LYS A 69 20.20 0.61 -9.73
CA LYS A 69 21.12 1.21 -8.74
C LYS A 69 20.40 2.22 -7.84
N GLY A 70 19.19 1.88 -7.40
CA GLY A 70 18.34 2.72 -6.56
C GLY A 70 17.54 3.80 -7.31
N ARG A 71 17.80 4.00 -8.60
CA ARG A 71 17.13 5.03 -9.40
C ARG A 71 15.69 4.65 -9.74
N CYS A 72 14.84 5.65 -9.83
CA CYS A 72 13.41 5.55 -10.13
C CYS A 72 13.00 6.68 -11.09
N GLY A 73 12.06 6.42 -11.99
CA GLY A 73 11.49 7.45 -12.85
C GLY A 73 10.75 8.50 -12.03
N ILE A 74 10.67 9.74 -12.54
CA ILE A 74 10.07 10.86 -11.80
C ILE A 74 8.57 10.65 -11.49
N CYS A 75 7.90 9.80 -12.27
CA CYS A 75 6.48 9.45 -12.10
C CYS A 75 6.27 8.07 -11.46
N GLY A 76 7.33 7.41 -10.97
CA GLY A 76 7.25 6.07 -10.36
C GLY A 76 7.44 4.90 -11.34
N ASP A 77 7.73 5.18 -12.62
CA ASP A 77 8.10 4.18 -13.62
C ASP A 77 9.49 3.57 -13.35
N PRO A 78 9.81 2.40 -13.92
CA PRO A 78 11.16 1.89 -13.90
C PRO A 78 12.12 2.87 -14.59
N TRP A 79 13.25 3.18 -13.95
CA TRP A 79 14.26 4.12 -14.47
C TRP A 79 14.76 3.78 -15.88
N ASP A 80 14.79 2.50 -16.21
CA ASP A 80 15.26 1.95 -17.47
C ASP A 80 14.14 1.69 -18.50
N ALA A 81 12.89 2.07 -18.19
CA ALA A 81 11.79 2.02 -19.14
C ALA A 81 11.95 3.10 -20.22
N LYS A 82 11.45 2.81 -21.43
CA LYS A 82 11.38 3.83 -22.48
C LYS A 82 10.32 4.86 -22.08
N PRO A 83 10.56 6.17 -22.30
CA PRO A 83 9.56 7.21 -22.08
C PRO A 83 8.32 7.01 -22.94
#